data_AF-A0A6M8HU37-F1
#
_entry.id   AF-A0A6M8HU37-F1
#
_cell.length_a   1.000
_cell.length_b   1.000
_cell.length_c   1.000
_cell.angle_alpha   90.00
_cell.angle_beta   90.00
_cell.angle_gamma   90.00
#
_symmetry.space_group_name_H-M   'P 1'
#
loop_
_entity.id
_entity.type
_entity.pdbx_description
1 polymer ?
#
loop_
_entity_poly.entity_id
_entity_poly.type
_entity_poly.pdbx_seq_one_letter_code
_entity_poly.pdbx_strand_id
1 'polypeptide(L)'
;MPKIRQHDVPSTIRQSFALRLQELRADHGRHLGRGPLSQRAFSELLGIDKDRYGSYERADREPPLEILAKLRKVTGMSLDELIGG
;
A
#
# COMPACT_ATOMS: atom_id res chain seq x y z
N MET A 1 -15.56 1.71 -21.67
CA MET A 1 -14.21 1.50 -21.11
C MET A 1 -14.11 0.05 -20.65
N PRO A 2 -13.16 -0.76 -21.14
CA PRO A 2 -12.97 -2.12 -20.66
C PRO A 2 -12.56 -2.08 -19.18
N LYS A 3 -13.21 -2.89 -18.33
CA LYS A 3 -12.75 -3.12 -16.95
C LYS A 3 -11.69 -4.21 -17.01
N ILE A 4 -10.42 -3.84 -16.78
CA ILE A 4 -9.35 -4.81 -16.55
C ILE A 4 -9.77 -5.64 -15.32
N ARG A 5 -9.83 -6.97 -15.46
CA ARG A 5 -10.17 -7.87 -14.35
C ARG A 5 -8.91 -8.07 -13.51
N GLN A 6 -9.06 -8.26 -12.21
CA GLN A 6 -7.92 -8.49 -11.29
C GLN A 6 -7.03 -9.67 -11.71
N HIS A 7 -7.56 -10.62 -12.49
CA HIS A 7 -6.81 -11.76 -13.04
C HIS A 7 -5.93 -11.42 -14.26
N ASP A 8 -6.13 -10.26 -14.90
CA ASP A 8 -5.41 -9.85 -16.11
C ASP A 8 -4.05 -9.21 -15.77
N VAL A 9 -3.85 -8.79 -14.51
CA VAL A 9 -2.56 -8.30 -14.03
C VAL A 9 -1.68 -9.51 -13.66
N PRO A 10 -0.43 -9.61 -14.16
CA PRO A 10 0.52 -10.64 -13.74
C PRO A 10 0.67 -10.69 -12.22
N SER A 11 0.69 -11.90 -11.65
CA SER A 11 0.85 -12.11 -10.20
C SER A 11 2.13 -11.46 -9.65
N THR A 12 3.18 -11.40 -10.46
CA THR A 12 4.44 -10.71 -10.16
C THR A 12 4.25 -9.22 -9.93
N ILE A 13 3.42 -8.53 -10.74
CA ILE A 13 3.16 -7.09 -10.55
C ILE A 13 2.43 -6.83 -9.23
N ARG A 14 1.42 -7.64 -8.90
CA ARG A 14 0.71 -7.51 -7.63
C ARG A 14 1.63 -7.76 -6.42
N GLN A 15 2.53 -8.74 -6.53
CA GLN A 15 3.52 -9.01 -5.48
C GLN A 15 4.52 -7.87 -5.32
N SER A 16 5.07 -7.32 -6.41
CA SER A 16 5.97 -6.17 -6.36
C SER A 16 5.30 -4.95 -5.75
N PHE A 17 4.04 -4.69 -6.09
CA PHE A 17 3.24 -3.64 -5.47
C PHE A 17 3.04 -3.87 -3.95
N ALA A 18 2.72 -5.10 -3.56
CA ALA A 18 2.52 -5.46 -2.16
C ALA A 18 3.81 -5.32 -1.33
N LEU A 19 4.96 -5.70 -1.88
CA LEU A 19 6.27 -5.48 -1.26
C LEU A 19 6.57 -3.99 -1.08
N ARG A 20 6.31 -3.17 -2.09
CA ARG A 20 6.47 -1.71 -1.99
C ARG A 20 5.60 -1.09 -0.90
N LEU A 21 4.40 -1.60 -0.66
CA LEU A 21 3.59 -1.16 0.49
C LEU A 21 4.25 -1.49 1.83
N GLN A 22 4.86 -2.67 1.95
CA GLN A 22 5.58 -3.05 3.17
C GLN A 22 6.80 -2.15 3.41
N GLU A 23 7.56 -1.85 2.35
CA GLU A 23 8.70 -0.93 2.36
C GLU A 23 8.27 0.48 2.74
N LEU A 24 7.24 1.01 2.07
CA LEU A 24 6.67 2.33 2.36
C LEU A 24 6.28 2.47 3.83
N ARG A 25 5.60 1.46 4.39
CA ARG A 25 5.24 1.45 5.82
C ARG A 25 6.47 1.48 6.72
N ALA A 26 7.49 0.68 6.40
CA ALA A 26 8.71 0.62 7.18
C ALA A 26 9.49 1.95 7.13
N ASP A 27 9.61 2.54 5.93
CA ASP A 27 10.28 3.82 5.69
C ASP A 27 9.54 5.00 6.32
N HIS A 28 8.21 4.98 6.31
CA HIS A 28 7.43 6.01 6.97
C HIS A 28 7.69 6.00 8.49
N GLY A 29 7.83 4.83 9.11
CA GLY A 29 8.24 4.72 10.52
C GLY A 29 9.57 5.39 10.80
N ARG A 30 10.56 5.14 9.94
CA ARG A 30 11.89 5.77 10.02
C ARG A 30 11.81 7.29 9.87
N HIS A 31 11.03 7.79 8.90
CA HIS A 31 10.80 9.23 8.70
C HIS A 31 10.16 9.91 9.91
N LEU A 32 9.34 9.20 10.68
CA LEU A 32 8.75 9.71 11.92
C LEU A 32 9.71 9.65 13.12
N GLY A 33 10.99 9.29 12.93
CA GLY A 33 11.98 9.14 14.00
C GLY A 33 11.76 7.89 14.86
N ARG A 34 11.11 6.86 14.31
CA ARG A 34 10.73 5.63 15.01
C ARG A 34 11.29 4.40 14.28
N GLY A 35 11.11 3.22 14.88
CA GLY A 35 11.29 1.97 14.16
C GLY A 35 10.23 1.74 13.08
N PRO A 36 10.37 0.68 12.26
CA PRO A 36 9.36 0.29 11.27
C PRO A 36 7.98 0.15 11.90
N LEU A 37 6.96 0.77 11.30
CA LEU A 37 5.61 0.70 11.82
C LEU A 37 5.02 -0.69 11.62
N SER A 38 4.23 -1.18 12.57
CA SER A 38 3.40 -2.37 12.37
C SER A 38 2.25 -2.09 11.39
N GLN A 39 1.69 -3.14 10.77
CA GLN A 39 0.48 -3.01 9.95
C GLN A 39 -0.66 -2.31 10.70
N ARG A 40 -0.80 -2.60 12.00
CA ARG A 40 -1.79 -1.96 12.86
C ARG A 40 -1.56 -0.45 12.95
N ALA A 41 -0.37 -0.02 13.38
CA ALA A 41 -0.06 1.39 13.55
C ALA A 41 -0.23 2.18 12.25
N PHE A 42 0.19 1.61 11.12
CA PHE A 42 0.04 2.26 9.83
C PHE A 42 -1.42 2.29 9.33
N SER A 43 -2.20 1.23 9.57
CA SER A 43 -3.64 1.23 9.26
C SER A 43 -4.42 2.28 10.05
N GLU A 44 -4.03 2.53 11.31
CA GLU A 44 -4.59 3.59 12.15
C GLU A 44 -4.30 4.98 11.57
N LEU A 45 -3.08 5.23 11.05
CA LEU A 45 -2.74 6.47 10.34
C LEU A 45 -3.58 6.68 9.07
N LEU A 46 -3.88 5.59 8.35
CA LEU A 46 -4.71 5.61 7.16
C LEU A 46 -6.22 5.69 7.49
N GLY A 47 -6.61 5.52 8.75
CA GLY A 47 -8.00 5.47 9.18
C GLY A 47 -8.75 4.28 8.58
N ILE A 48 -8.11 3.11 8.50
CA ILE A 48 -8.71 1.86 8.01
C ILE A 48 -8.42 0.69 8.95
N ASP A 49 -9.19 -0.38 8.80
CA ASP A 49 -8.95 -1.63 9.52
C ASP A 49 -7.60 -2.27 9.15
N LYS A 50 -6.97 -2.92 10.13
CA LYS A 50 -5.65 -3.56 9.98
C LYS A 50 -5.68 -4.75 9.01
N ASP A 51 -6.75 -5.54 9.01
CA ASP A 51 -6.87 -6.68 8.09
C ASP A 51 -7.17 -6.21 6.66
N ARG A 52 -7.94 -5.11 6.53
CA ARG A 52 -8.09 -4.42 5.24
C ARG A 52 -6.73 -3.99 4.70
N TYR A 53 -5.90 -3.31 5.51
CA TYR A 53 -4.55 -2.92 5.08
C TYR A 53 -3.65 -4.14 4.78
N GLY A 54 -3.64 -5.13 5.66
CA GLY A 54 -2.84 -6.34 5.49
C GLY A 54 -3.20 -7.13 4.22
N SER A 55 -4.45 -7.08 3.76
CA SER A 55 -4.85 -7.70 2.48
C SER A 55 -4.15 -7.09 1.26
N TYR A 56 -3.75 -5.81 1.34
CA TYR A 56 -2.99 -5.14 0.29
C TYR A 56 -1.53 -5.59 0.30
N GLU A 57 -0.90 -5.69 1.48
CA GLU A 57 0.49 -6.15 1.63
C GLU A 57 0.68 -7.64 1.32
N ARG A 58 -0.40 -8.42 1.24
CA ARG A 58 -0.37 -9.83 0.81
C ARG A 58 -0.77 -10.03 -0.66
N ALA A 59 -1.09 -8.96 -1.38
CA ALA A 59 -1.64 -9.01 -2.73
C ALA A 59 -2.99 -9.78 -2.85
N ASP A 60 -3.71 -9.98 -1.74
CA ASP A 60 -5.05 -10.60 -1.73
C ASP A 60 -6.09 -9.67 -2.37
N ARG A 61 -5.89 -8.36 -2.22
CA ARG A 61 -6.77 -7.31 -2.74
C ARG A 61 -5.96 -6.16 -3.31
N GLU A 62 -6.46 -5.55 -4.36
CA GLU A 62 -5.95 -4.27 -4.83
C GLU A 62 -6.53 -3.13 -3.97
N PRO A 63 -5.71 -2.17 -3.53
CA PRO A 63 -6.21 -0.99 -2.85
C PRO A 63 -7.00 -0.10 -3.82
N PRO A 64 -8.23 0.33 -3.48
CA PRO A 64 -8.98 1.26 -4.32
C PRO A 64 -8.35 2.65 -4.30
N LEU A 65 -8.74 3.51 -5.25
CA LEU A 65 -8.23 4.89 -5.38
C LEU A 65 -8.27 5.70 -4.07
N GLU A 66 -9.30 5.50 -3.25
CA GLU A 66 -9.43 6.13 -1.93
C GLU A 66 -8.23 5.80 -1.02
N ILE A 67 -7.77 4.55 -1.02
CA ILE A 67 -6.63 4.11 -0.21
C ILE A 67 -5.33 4.66 -0.80
N LEU A 68 -5.20 4.68 -2.12
CA LEU A 68 -4.04 5.28 -2.78
C LEU A 68 -3.89 6.77 -2.45
N ALA A 69 -5.00 7.51 -2.42
CA ALA A 69 -5.02 8.91 -1.99
C ALA A 69 -4.63 9.09 -0.52
N LYS A 70 -5.08 8.19 0.37
CA LYS A 70 -4.70 8.19 1.79
C LYS A 70 -3.21 7.89 2.00
N LEU A 71 -2.67 6.90 1.29
CA LEU A 71 -1.25 6.58 1.31
C LEU A 71 -0.43 7.81 0.93
N ARG A 72 -0.72 8.42 -0.21
CA ARG A 72 -0.06 9.67 -0.65
C ARG A 72 -0.15 10.78 0.41
N LYS A 73 -1.32 10.98 1.01
CA LYS A 73 -1.53 12.03 2.02
C LYS A 73 -0.69 11.79 3.28
N VAL A 74 -0.59 10.53 3.73
CA VAL A 74 0.13 10.16 4.96
C VAL A 74 1.64 10.14 4.73
N THR A 75 2.09 9.58 3.61
CA THR A 75 3.52 9.30 3.37
C THR A 75 4.21 10.34 2.51
N GLY A 76 3.47 11.15 1.75
CA GLY A 76 4.01 12.07 0.74
C GLY A 76 4.44 11.39 -0.56
N MET A 77 4.38 10.05 -0.65
CA MET A 77 4.83 9.29 -1.82
C MET A 77 3.90 9.52 -3.03
N SER A 78 4.50 9.61 -4.21
CA SER A 78 3.76 9.71 -5.48
C SER A 78 3.15 8.36 -5.89
N LEU A 79 2.11 8.39 -6.73
CA LEU A 79 1.53 7.16 -7.26
C LEU A 79 2.48 6.45 -8.24
N ASP A 80 3.33 7.20 -8.95
CA ASP A 80 4.30 6.64 -9.87
C ASP A 80 5.35 5.80 -9.13
N GLU A 81 5.83 6.24 -7.97
CA GLU A 81 6.70 5.43 -7.11
C GLU A 81 5.99 4.17 -6.60
N LEU A 82 4.70 4.28 -6.29
CA LEU A 82 3.91 3.17 -5.76
C LEU A 82 3.51 2.15 -6.83
N ILE A 83 3.36 2.55 -8.10
CA ILE A 83 2.84 1.69 -9.18
C ILE A 83 3.95 1.30 -10.18
N GLY A 84 4.90 2.19 -10.47
CA GLY A 84 5.85 2.08 -11.58
C GLY A 84 7.22 1.43 -11.30
N GLY A 85 7.57 1.18 -10.03
CA GLY A 85 8.73 0.36 -9.65
C GLY A 85 8.65 -1.09 -10.12
#